data_AF-A0A094KR38-F1
#
_entry.id   AF-A0A094KR38-F1
#
_cell.length_a   1.000
_cell.length_b   1.000
_cell.length_c   1.000
_cell.angle_alpha   90.00
_cell.angle_beta   90.00
_cell.angle_gamma   90.00
#
_symmetry.space_group_name_H-M   'P 1'
#
loop_
_entity.id
_entity.type
_entity.pdbx_description
1 polymer ?
#
loop_
_entity_poly.entity_id
_entity_poly.type
_entity_poly.pdbx_seq_one_letter_code
_entity_poly.pdbx_strand_id
1 'polypeptide(L)'
;MIAAQILAAASLLFASRASAAGTISKGSGFGTYYYDIAQVDACSTSFSAQNQGTVMCSHTGVLPLTEINSNNIVAMNNTELRADLAQYCGKRVVVSVDGVKSDLPLFIGDGCQRCGSGDANAKTWNAQGAPGLDFSYSVLNELAGDSACNDGHIDISWEIVDETLHQFDTN
;
A
#
# COMPACT_ATOMS: atom_id res chain seq x y z
N MET A 1 48.86 -49.96 -6.83
CA MET A 1 48.37 -48.60 -7.10
C MET A 1 47.48 -48.63 -8.34
N ILE A 2 46.15 -48.68 -8.19
CA ILE A 2 45.19 -48.50 -9.28
C ILE A 2 43.94 -47.78 -8.74
N ALA A 3 43.67 -46.63 -9.37
CA ALA A 3 42.43 -45.88 -9.57
C ALA A 3 41.47 -45.58 -8.40
N ALA A 4 41.51 -44.32 -7.94
CA ALA A 4 40.36 -43.66 -7.34
C ALA A 4 39.42 -43.18 -8.47
N GLN A 5 38.16 -43.62 -8.45
CA GLN A 5 37.12 -43.07 -9.31
C GLN A 5 36.46 -41.89 -8.59
N ILE A 6 36.65 -40.68 -9.13
CA ILE A 6 35.96 -39.47 -8.68
C ILE A 6 34.62 -39.43 -9.41
N LEU A 7 33.53 -39.74 -8.69
CA LEU A 7 32.17 -39.47 -9.13
C LEU A 7 31.94 -37.95 -9.10
N ALA A 8 31.93 -37.33 -10.28
CA ALA A 8 31.47 -35.96 -10.42
C ALA A 8 29.94 -35.92 -10.33
N ALA A 9 29.40 -35.55 -9.18
CA ALA A 9 27.98 -35.23 -9.03
C ALA A 9 27.72 -33.83 -9.59
N ALA A 10 27.12 -33.75 -10.78
CA ALA A 10 26.61 -32.51 -11.32
C ALA A 10 25.34 -32.10 -10.57
N SER A 11 25.49 -31.20 -9.60
CA SER A 11 24.36 -30.56 -8.91
C SER A 11 23.67 -29.59 -9.88
N LEU A 12 22.53 -30.00 -10.45
CA LEU A 12 21.62 -29.08 -11.12
C LEU A 12 21.02 -28.13 -10.06
N LEU A 13 21.59 -26.94 -9.95
CA LEU A 13 20.97 -25.83 -9.25
C LEU A 13 19.73 -25.38 -10.04
N PHE A 14 18.55 -25.77 -9.57
CA PHE A 14 17.30 -25.12 -9.98
C PHE A 14 17.34 -23.69 -9.42
N ALA A 15 17.85 -22.76 -10.23
CA ALA A 15 17.64 -21.34 -10.00
C ALA A 15 16.15 -21.05 -10.25
N SER A 16 15.35 -21.08 -9.19
CA SER A 16 14.00 -20.53 -9.18
C SER A 16 14.12 -19.04 -9.52
N ARG A 17 13.83 -18.70 -10.77
CA ARG A 17 13.62 -17.30 -11.17
C ARG A 17 12.34 -16.84 -10.49
N ALA A 18 12.46 -16.24 -9.32
CA ALA A 18 11.40 -15.39 -8.78
C ALA A 18 11.15 -14.32 -9.84
N SER A 19 10.03 -14.43 -10.57
CA SER A 19 9.63 -13.40 -11.52
C SER A 19 9.17 -12.24 -10.67
N ALA A 20 9.89 -11.11 -10.73
CA ALA A 20 9.44 -9.89 -10.09
C ALA A 20 8.05 -9.55 -10.65
N ALA A 21 7.07 -9.36 -9.76
CA ALA A 21 5.74 -8.89 -10.16
C ALA A 21 5.88 -7.61 -10.99
N GLY A 22 5.13 -7.51 -12.09
CA GLY A 22 5.18 -6.33 -12.95
C GLY A 22 4.65 -5.10 -12.21
N THR A 23 5.21 -3.92 -12.48
CA THR A 23 4.65 -2.66 -11.96
C THR A 23 3.39 -2.31 -12.76
N ILE A 24 2.26 -2.15 -12.07
CA ILE A 24 0.98 -1.70 -12.62
C ILE A 24 1.01 -0.17 -12.77
N SER A 25 1.33 0.53 -11.68
CA SER A 25 1.49 1.98 -11.67
C SER A 25 2.51 2.41 -10.62
N LYS A 26 2.99 3.65 -10.71
CA LYS A 26 3.95 4.21 -9.78
C LYS A 26 3.79 5.73 -9.69
N GLY A 27 4.19 6.30 -8.57
CA GLY A 27 4.10 7.74 -8.36
C GLY A 27 4.98 8.23 -7.21
N SER A 28 4.93 9.54 -7.00
CA SER A 28 5.53 10.21 -5.84
C SER A 28 4.61 11.33 -5.39
N GLY A 29 4.66 11.66 -4.11
CA GLY A 29 3.76 12.64 -3.51
C GLY A 29 3.73 12.48 -2.01
N PHE A 30 2.54 12.54 -1.42
CA PHE A 30 2.39 12.60 0.04
C PHE A 30 1.62 11.39 0.59
N GLY A 31 2.14 10.80 1.66
CA GLY A 31 1.42 9.84 2.47
C GLY A 31 0.61 10.55 3.55
N THR A 32 -0.65 10.19 3.75
CA THR A 32 -1.47 10.63 4.90
C THR A 32 -2.10 9.44 5.63
N TYR A 33 -2.88 9.67 6.69
CA TYR A 33 -3.72 8.64 7.31
C TYR A 33 -5.20 9.06 7.38
N TYR A 34 -6.09 8.07 7.38
CA TYR A 34 -7.53 8.29 7.51
C TYR A 34 -8.27 7.33 8.46
N TYR A 35 -7.66 6.21 8.85
CA TYR A 35 -8.29 5.19 9.69
C TYR A 35 -7.26 4.49 10.59
N ASP A 36 -7.70 3.73 11.58
CA ASP A 36 -6.89 2.70 12.24
C ASP A 36 -7.79 1.87 13.15
N ILE A 37 -7.80 0.55 12.97
CA ILE A 37 -8.70 -0.33 13.75
C ILE A 37 -8.09 -0.78 15.08
N ALA A 38 -6.77 -0.65 15.25
CA ALA A 38 -6.06 -1.04 16.47
C ALA A 38 -5.83 0.16 17.39
N GLN A 39 -5.42 1.29 16.83
CA GLN A 39 -5.22 2.57 17.51
C GLN A 39 -6.32 3.56 17.11
N VAL A 40 -7.55 3.28 17.56
CA VAL A 40 -8.75 4.04 17.16
C VAL A 40 -8.66 5.52 17.56
N ASP A 41 -7.99 5.85 18.67
CA ASP A 41 -7.80 7.22 19.12
C ASP A 41 -6.31 7.60 19.04
N ALA A 42 -5.96 8.51 18.13
CA ALA A 42 -4.59 8.99 17.91
C ALA A 42 -4.58 10.43 17.38
N CYS A 43 -3.47 11.15 17.58
CA CYS A 43 -3.30 12.54 17.14
C CYS A 43 -4.49 13.46 17.51
N SER A 44 -5.04 13.30 18.72
CA SER A 44 -6.23 14.03 19.20
C SER A 44 -7.50 13.86 18.33
N THR A 45 -7.57 12.79 17.54
CA THR A 45 -8.68 12.42 16.66
C THR A 45 -9.14 10.99 16.98
N SER A 46 -10.42 10.69 16.75
CA SER A 46 -10.95 9.33 16.79
C SER A 46 -11.29 8.85 15.38
N PHE A 47 -10.81 7.66 15.02
CA PHE A 47 -11.11 6.97 13.76
C PHE A 47 -12.37 6.10 13.84
N SER A 48 -13.09 6.11 14.96
CA SER A 48 -14.27 5.27 15.19
C SER A 48 -15.33 5.39 14.09
N ALA A 49 -15.56 6.60 13.56
CA ALA A 49 -16.49 6.82 12.45
C ALA A 49 -15.93 6.31 11.12
N GLN A 50 -14.67 6.62 10.82
CA GLN A 50 -13.99 6.22 9.59
C GLN A 50 -13.91 4.70 9.48
N ASN A 51 -13.63 4.01 10.58
CA ASN A 51 -13.55 2.55 10.64
C ASN A 51 -14.88 1.84 10.29
N GLN A 52 -16.02 2.54 10.39
CA GLN A 52 -17.33 2.02 9.95
C GLN A 52 -17.61 2.29 8.46
N GLY A 53 -16.75 3.07 7.81
CA GLY A 53 -16.80 3.33 6.38
C GLY A 53 -16.43 2.10 5.57
N THR A 54 -17.08 1.96 4.43
CA THR A 54 -16.87 0.87 3.48
C THR A 54 -15.75 1.22 2.53
N VAL A 55 -14.90 0.26 2.20
CA VAL A 55 -13.83 0.49 1.23
C VAL A 55 -14.33 0.32 -0.21
N MET A 56 -13.76 1.07 -1.13
CA MET A 56 -14.13 1.02 -2.55
C MET A 56 -14.03 -0.39 -3.15
N CYS A 57 -13.01 -1.15 -2.77
CA CYS A 57 -12.80 -2.49 -3.31
C CYS A 57 -13.84 -3.51 -2.83
N SER A 58 -14.66 -3.20 -1.82
CA SER A 58 -15.75 -4.07 -1.34
C SER A 58 -17.14 -3.56 -1.71
N HIS A 59 -17.27 -2.73 -2.77
CA HIS A 59 -18.53 -2.04 -3.11
C HIS A 59 -19.77 -2.94 -3.34
N THR A 60 -19.61 -4.22 -3.69
CA THR A 60 -20.71 -5.20 -3.87
C THR A 60 -21.06 -5.94 -2.58
N GLY A 61 -20.07 -6.23 -1.74
CA GLY A 61 -20.23 -6.94 -0.45
C GLY A 61 -20.34 -6.04 0.78
N VAL A 62 -20.15 -4.72 0.61
CA VAL A 62 -20.20 -3.66 1.62
C VAL A 62 -19.48 -4.06 2.92
N LEU A 63 -18.16 -4.22 2.85
CA LEU A 63 -17.34 -4.51 4.04
C LEU A 63 -16.78 -3.20 4.62
N PRO A 64 -17.13 -2.85 5.87
CA PRO A 64 -16.47 -1.76 6.57
C PRO A 64 -15.01 -2.14 6.91
N LEU A 65 -14.17 -1.15 7.18
CA LEU A 65 -12.76 -1.37 7.53
C LEU A 65 -12.57 -2.30 8.74
N THR A 66 -13.50 -2.25 9.70
CA THR A 66 -13.54 -3.17 10.85
C THR A 66 -13.69 -4.64 10.46
N GLU A 67 -14.42 -4.94 9.39
CA GLU A 67 -14.66 -6.33 8.93
C GLU A 67 -13.53 -6.86 8.04
N ILE A 68 -12.81 -5.96 7.34
CA ILE A 68 -11.57 -6.35 6.63
C ILE A 68 -10.47 -6.70 7.64
N ASN A 69 -10.53 -6.11 8.84
CA ASN A 69 -9.67 -6.40 9.97
C ASN A 69 -8.17 -6.27 9.64
N SER A 70 -7.80 -5.19 8.93
CA SER A 70 -6.42 -4.91 8.55
C SER A 70 -6.08 -3.42 8.56
N ASN A 71 -4.93 -3.08 9.15
CA ASN A 71 -4.32 -1.75 9.07
C ASN A 71 -3.41 -1.55 7.83
N ASN A 72 -3.37 -2.52 6.93
CA ASN A 72 -2.49 -2.47 5.74
C ASN A 72 -3.21 -2.00 4.47
N ILE A 73 -4.43 -1.47 4.60
CA ILE A 73 -5.22 -0.97 3.47
C ILE A 73 -4.66 0.40 3.09
N VAL A 74 -4.41 0.55 1.79
CA VAL A 74 -4.00 1.79 1.17
C VAL A 74 -5.16 2.33 0.34
N ALA A 75 -5.48 3.60 0.54
CA ALA A 75 -6.34 4.34 -0.36
C ALA A 75 -5.50 5.05 -1.43
N MET A 76 -5.79 4.79 -2.71
CA MET A 76 -5.12 5.43 -3.85
C MET A 76 -6.00 6.47 -4.53
N ASN A 77 -5.53 7.11 -5.60
CA ASN A 77 -6.35 8.01 -6.41
C ASN A 77 -7.72 7.36 -6.76
N ASN A 78 -8.80 7.94 -6.22
CA ASN A 78 -10.16 7.43 -6.39
C ASN A 78 -10.60 7.33 -7.86
N THR A 79 -10.18 8.26 -8.73
CA THR A 79 -10.55 8.23 -10.15
C THR A 79 -9.86 7.08 -10.88
N GLU A 80 -8.58 6.83 -10.58
CA GLU A 80 -7.81 5.73 -11.15
C GLU A 80 -8.36 4.38 -10.67
N LEU A 81 -8.63 4.25 -9.36
CA LEU A 81 -9.21 3.02 -8.80
C LEU A 81 -10.56 2.69 -9.42
N ARG A 82 -11.45 3.67 -9.55
CA ARG A 82 -12.79 3.48 -10.16
C ARG A 82 -12.75 3.13 -11.64
N ALA A 83 -11.68 3.48 -12.34
CA ALA A 83 -11.55 3.16 -13.76
C ALA A 83 -11.36 1.66 -13.98
N ASP A 84 -10.68 0.97 -13.05
CA ASP A 84 -10.46 -0.48 -13.13
C ASP A 84 -10.23 -1.10 -11.73
N LEU A 85 -11.31 -1.49 -11.06
CA LEU A 85 -11.22 -2.13 -9.74
C LEU A 85 -10.44 -3.44 -9.79
N ALA A 86 -10.59 -4.24 -10.84
CA ALA A 86 -9.94 -5.54 -10.97
C ALA A 86 -8.42 -5.40 -11.13
N GLN A 87 -7.96 -4.32 -11.76
CA GLN A 87 -6.54 -4.02 -11.90
C GLN A 87 -5.87 -3.69 -10.56
N TYR A 88 -6.54 -2.97 -9.66
CA TYR A 88 -5.89 -2.42 -8.46
C TYR A 88 -6.28 -3.09 -7.15
N CYS A 89 -7.54 -3.51 -6.97
CA CYS A 89 -8.01 -4.00 -5.68
C CYS A 89 -7.21 -5.22 -5.20
N GLY A 90 -6.70 -5.11 -3.97
CA GLY A 90 -5.92 -6.16 -3.32
C GLY A 90 -4.47 -6.28 -3.79
N LYS A 91 -4.05 -5.46 -4.77
CA LYS A 91 -2.68 -5.44 -5.27
C LYS A 91 -1.73 -4.82 -4.26
N ARG A 92 -0.52 -5.38 -4.19
CA ARG A 92 0.54 -4.94 -3.29
C ARG A 92 1.01 -3.54 -3.65
N VAL A 93 1.24 -2.74 -2.61
CA VAL A 93 1.84 -1.41 -2.70
C VAL A 93 3.22 -1.47 -2.06
N VAL A 94 4.24 -1.02 -2.78
CA VAL A 94 5.58 -0.81 -2.26
C VAL A 94 5.76 0.67 -2.04
N VAL A 95 5.88 1.10 -0.79
CA VAL A 95 6.13 2.50 -0.45
C VAL A 95 7.62 2.69 -0.17
N SER A 96 8.18 3.82 -0.59
CA SER A 96 9.52 4.24 -0.22
C SER A 96 9.51 5.63 0.41
N VAL A 97 10.24 5.77 1.52
CA VAL A 97 10.53 7.04 2.19
C VAL A 97 12.03 7.29 2.05
N ASP A 98 12.42 8.49 1.58
CA ASP A 98 13.82 8.83 1.30
C ASP A 98 14.55 7.79 0.41
N GLY A 99 13.82 7.16 -0.50
CA GLY A 99 14.32 6.13 -1.42
C GLY A 99 14.49 4.74 -0.80
N VAL A 100 14.16 4.55 0.48
CA VAL A 100 14.19 3.25 1.16
C VAL A 100 12.81 2.60 1.11
N LYS A 101 12.73 1.41 0.51
CA LYS A 101 11.49 0.62 0.42
C LYS A 101 11.08 0.08 1.79
N SER A 102 9.80 0.22 2.14
CA SER A 102 9.21 -0.43 3.30
C SER A 102 8.94 -1.92 3.02
N ASP A 103 9.09 -2.77 4.03
CA ASP A 103 8.70 -4.18 3.98
C ASP A 103 7.23 -4.43 4.41
N LEU A 104 6.46 -3.35 4.58
CA LEU A 104 5.06 -3.42 4.99
C LEU A 104 4.20 -4.14 3.94
N PRO A 105 3.31 -5.07 4.34
CA PRO A 105 2.46 -5.83 3.43
C PRO A 105 1.21 -5.02 3.02
N LEU A 106 1.44 -3.84 2.44
CA LEU A 106 0.41 -2.89 2.06
C LEU A 106 -0.33 -3.32 0.80
N PHE A 107 -1.64 -3.10 0.75
CA PHE A 107 -2.45 -3.41 -0.43
C PHE A 107 -3.53 -2.38 -0.68
N ILE A 108 -3.90 -2.18 -1.95
CA ILE A 108 -4.99 -1.27 -2.32
C ILE A 108 -6.32 -1.85 -1.85
N GLY A 109 -7.10 -1.05 -1.12
CA GLY A 109 -8.47 -1.42 -0.79
C GLY A 109 -9.47 -0.28 -0.94
N ASP A 110 -9.02 0.98 -0.99
CA ASP A 110 -9.93 2.13 -0.99
C ASP A 110 -9.53 3.25 -1.96
N GLY A 111 -10.45 4.18 -2.19
CA GLY A 111 -10.28 5.36 -3.03
C GLY A 111 -10.21 6.64 -2.21
N CYS A 112 -9.13 7.39 -2.38
CA CYS A 112 -8.90 8.70 -1.80
C CYS A 112 -9.10 9.80 -2.86
N GLN A 113 -10.10 10.66 -2.66
CA GLN A 113 -10.42 11.75 -3.60
C GLN A 113 -9.30 12.78 -3.69
N ARG A 114 -8.71 13.17 -2.55
CA ARG A 114 -7.61 14.16 -2.48
C ARG A 114 -6.31 13.63 -3.11
N CYS A 115 -6.11 12.32 -3.06
CA CYS A 115 -4.94 11.64 -3.61
C CYS A 115 -4.86 11.70 -5.13
N GLY A 116 -5.97 12.07 -5.80
CA GLY A 116 -6.02 12.32 -7.23
C GLY A 116 -6.05 13.79 -7.63
N SER A 117 -5.88 14.73 -6.69
CA SER A 117 -5.88 16.16 -6.96
C SER A 117 -4.52 16.81 -6.66
N GLY A 118 -4.30 18.01 -7.19
CA GLY A 118 -3.02 18.72 -7.10
C GLY A 118 -2.10 18.46 -8.29
N ASP A 119 -0.94 19.11 -8.29
CA ASP A 119 0.09 18.91 -9.31
C ASP A 119 0.86 17.62 -9.02
N ALA A 120 0.92 16.69 -9.98
CA ALA A 120 1.66 15.44 -9.87
C ALA A 120 3.16 15.61 -9.59
N ASN A 121 3.72 16.80 -9.82
CA ASN A 121 5.11 17.15 -9.54
C ASN A 121 5.28 18.00 -8.26
N ALA A 122 4.21 18.18 -7.47
CA ALA A 122 4.26 18.96 -6.25
C ALA A 122 5.39 18.48 -5.33
N LYS A 123 6.18 19.43 -4.83
CA LYS A 123 7.25 19.22 -3.84
C LYS A 123 6.92 19.84 -2.48
N THR A 124 5.71 20.36 -2.36
CA THR A 124 5.23 21.04 -1.17
C THR A 124 3.82 20.57 -0.90
N TRP A 125 3.58 20.18 0.34
CA TRP A 125 2.27 19.74 0.79
C TRP A 125 1.21 20.81 0.56
N ASN A 126 0.04 20.38 0.11
CA ASN A 126 -1.14 21.22 -0.04
C ASN A 126 -2.37 20.45 0.46
N ALA A 127 -3.00 20.97 1.52
CA ALA A 127 -4.15 20.32 2.14
C ALA A 127 -5.38 20.20 1.22
N GLN A 128 -5.48 21.03 0.18
CA GLN A 128 -6.56 20.99 -0.83
C GLN A 128 -6.28 20.05 -2.01
N GLY A 129 -5.04 19.61 -2.19
CA GLY A 129 -4.68 18.69 -3.26
C GLY A 129 -3.29 18.10 -3.07
N ALA A 130 -3.25 16.80 -2.81
CA ALA A 130 -2.04 16.10 -2.45
C ALA A 130 -2.00 14.77 -3.22
N PRO A 131 -1.34 14.72 -4.39
CA PRO A 131 -1.15 13.44 -5.07
C PRO A 131 -0.42 12.50 -4.10
N GLY A 132 -0.90 11.26 -3.97
CA GLY A 132 -0.41 10.46 -2.86
C GLY A 132 -1.22 9.21 -2.55
N LEU A 133 -1.04 8.74 -1.32
CA LEU A 133 -1.69 7.56 -0.75
C LEU A 133 -2.19 7.90 0.66
N ASP A 134 -3.33 7.31 1.05
CA ASP A 134 -3.87 7.42 2.41
C ASP A 134 -3.79 6.06 3.11
N PHE A 135 -3.22 6.03 4.31
CA PHE A 135 -2.90 4.81 5.06
C PHE A 135 -3.73 4.69 6.34
N SER A 136 -3.48 3.63 7.12
CA SER A 136 -3.81 3.64 8.53
C SER A 136 -2.86 4.58 9.30
N TYR A 137 -3.29 5.07 10.47
CA TYR A 137 -2.41 5.86 11.34
C TYR A 137 -1.13 5.09 11.71
N SER A 138 -1.25 3.82 12.11
CA SER A 138 -0.10 3.00 12.48
C SER A 138 0.91 2.87 11.33
N VAL A 139 0.43 2.69 10.09
CA VAL A 139 1.29 2.63 8.90
C VAL A 139 1.97 3.96 8.64
N LEU A 140 1.25 5.09 8.65
CA LEU A 140 1.91 6.39 8.45
C LEU A 140 2.92 6.65 9.56
N ASN A 141 2.58 6.31 10.81
CA ASN A 141 3.45 6.53 11.96
C ASN A 141 4.73 5.70 11.88
N GLU A 142 4.65 4.45 11.43
CA GLU A 142 5.84 3.62 11.17
C GLU A 142 6.70 4.21 10.04
N LEU A 143 6.09 4.57 8.91
CA LEU A 143 6.80 5.18 7.78
C LEU A 143 7.44 6.52 8.14
N ALA A 144 6.83 7.28 9.04
CA ALA A 144 7.30 8.58 9.51
C ALA A 144 8.31 8.50 10.68
N GLY A 145 8.67 7.30 11.15
CA GLY A 145 9.55 7.14 12.30
C GLY A 145 8.97 7.71 13.60
N ASP A 146 7.72 7.33 13.92
CA ASP A 146 6.97 7.73 15.11
C ASP A 146 6.59 9.21 15.18
N SER A 147 6.48 9.88 14.03
CA SER A 147 6.22 11.32 13.94
C SER A 147 4.97 11.70 13.15
N ALA A 148 4.06 10.76 12.86
CA ALA A 148 2.89 11.02 12.03
C ALA A 148 1.99 12.14 12.55
N CYS A 149 1.91 12.34 13.88
CA CYS A 149 1.09 13.41 14.45
C CYS A 149 1.68 14.82 14.31
N ASN A 150 2.93 14.97 13.88
CA ASN A 150 3.56 16.29 13.77
C ASN A 150 2.94 17.09 12.62
N ASP A 151 2.97 16.51 11.41
CA ASP A 151 2.51 17.16 10.19
C ASP A 151 1.26 16.48 9.58
N GLY A 152 0.94 15.25 10.00
CA GLY A 152 -0.15 14.46 9.44
C GLY A 152 0.15 13.93 8.02
N HIS A 153 1.37 14.13 7.53
CA HIS A 153 1.82 13.68 6.22
C HIS A 153 3.33 13.44 6.17
N ILE A 154 3.80 12.68 5.18
CA ILE A 154 5.22 12.55 4.81
C ILE A 154 5.39 12.50 3.28
N ASP A 155 6.59 12.80 2.79
CA ASP A 155 6.93 12.59 1.38
C ASP A 155 7.17 11.10 1.11
N ILE A 156 6.57 10.58 0.04
CA ILE A 156 6.68 9.18 -0.36
C ILE A 156 6.87 9.04 -1.88
N SER A 157 7.38 7.88 -2.26
CA SER A 157 7.17 7.31 -3.59
C SER A 157 6.56 5.92 -3.46
N TRP A 158 5.87 5.46 -4.51
CA TRP A 158 5.25 4.14 -4.48
C TRP A 158 5.27 3.43 -5.83
N GLU A 159 5.17 2.11 -5.77
CA GLU A 159 4.88 1.22 -6.88
C GLU A 159 3.69 0.34 -6.48
N ILE A 160 2.66 0.27 -7.32
CA ILE A 160 1.63 -0.77 -7.24
C ILE A 160 2.09 -1.90 -8.17
N VAL A 161 2.22 -3.11 -7.63
CA VAL A 161 2.73 -4.26 -8.38
C VAL A 161 1.66 -5.32 -8.56
N ASP A 162 1.78 -6.12 -9.63
CA ASP A 162 0.88 -7.21 -9.96
C ASP A 162 1.13 -8.45 -9.09
N GLU A 163 0.93 -8.25 -7.79
CA GLU A 163 0.98 -9.27 -6.76
C GLU A 163 -0.22 -9.02 -5.84
N THR A 164 -1.11 -10.00 -5.73
CA THR A 164 -2.32 -9.85 -4.91
C THR A 164 -2.05 -10.31 -3.48
N LEU A 165 -2.21 -9.41 -2.50
CA LEU A 165 -2.11 -9.72 -1.07
C LEU A 165 -3.47 -9.93 -0.39
N HIS A 166 -4.53 -9.36 -0.97
CA HIS A 166 -5.89 -9.49 -0.45
C HIS A 166 -6.87 -9.77 -1.59
N GLN A 167 -7.84 -10.64 -1.39
CA GLN A 167 -8.85 -10.98 -2.40
C GLN A 167 -10.13 -10.21 -2.10
N PHE A 168 -10.48 -9.27 -2.97
CA PHE A 168 -11.76 -8.58 -2.96
C PHE A 168 -12.70 -9.17 -4.01
N ASP A 169 -13.99 -9.28 -3.68
CA ASP A 169 -15.02 -9.56 -4.70
C ASP A 169 -15.31 -8.27 -5.47
N THR A 170 -14.84 -8.20 -6.70
CA THR A 170 -14.90 -7.01 -7.56
C THR A 170 -15.82 -7.17 -8.77
N ASN A 171 -16.55 -8.29 -8.85
CA ASN A 171 -17.46 -8.64 -9.95
C ASN A 171 -18.95 -8.51 -9.58
#